data_AF-A0A7W9NFK1-F1
#
_entry.id   AF-A0A7W9NFK1-F1
#
_cell.length_a   1.000
_cell.length_b   1.000
_cell.length_c   1.000
_cell.angle_alpha   90.00
_cell.angle_beta   90.00
_cell.angle_gamma   90.00
#
_symmetry.space_group_name_H-M   'P 1'
#
loop_
_entity.id
_entity.type
_entity.pdbx_description
1 polymer ?
#
loop_
_entity_poly.entity_id
_entity_poly.type
_entity_poly.pdbx_seq_one_letter_code
_entity_poly.pdbx_strand_id
1 'polypeptide(L)'
;MSEPDDLDLPEDARAELDALPPAQRREWITYLRDRQKVWAQLQARTRCAVDILNQANDTLLSQLSLQPDEASRQALLDQATATAFMGEALLSAVRGDAEAYALHREAWDRYAATTANYRIAARDEPDPMA
;
A
#
# COMPACT_ATOMS: atom_id res chain seq x y z
N MET A 1 -27.44 -30.58 0.93
CA MET A 1 -26.09 -30.70 0.37
C MET A 1 -25.21 -29.77 1.19
N SER A 2 -24.25 -30.30 1.94
CA SER A 2 -23.34 -29.46 2.74
C SER A 2 -22.44 -28.69 1.77
N GLU A 3 -22.44 -27.35 1.85
CA GLU A 3 -21.41 -26.55 1.19
C GLU A 3 -20.04 -27.05 1.64
N PRO A 4 -19.07 -27.19 0.74
CA PRO A 4 -17.74 -27.65 1.12
C PRO A 4 -17.11 -26.67 2.14
N ASP A 5 -16.32 -27.23 3.06
CA ASP A 5 -15.55 -26.51 4.09
C ASP A 5 -14.38 -25.73 3.42
N ASP A 6 -14.69 -24.84 2.47
CA ASP A 6 -13.76 -24.02 1.68
C ASP A 6 -13.15 -22.89 2.52
N LEU A 7 -12.68 -23.20 3.72
CA LEU A 7 -11.83 -22.29 4.48
C LEU A 7 -10.39 -22.51 4.01
N ASP A 8 -9.73 -21.46 3.54
CA ASP A 8 -8.28 -21.51 3.34
C ASP A 8 -7.56 -21.33 4.69
N LEU A 9 -7.24 -22.45 5.34
CA LEU A 9 -6.60 -22.48 6.66
C LEU A 9 -5.28 -23.27 6.58
N PRO A 10 -4.23 -22.80 7.28
CA PRO A 10 -3.07 -23.63 7.61
C PRO A 10 -3.46 -24.95 8.27
N GLU A 11 -2.64 -25.99 8.08
CA GLU A 11 -2.92 -27.36 8.54
C GLU A 11 -3.09 -27.47 10.06
N ASP A 12 -2.28 -26.73 10.81
CA ASP A 12 -2.36 -26.59 12.27
C ASP A 12 -3.68 -25.92 12.70
N ALA A 13 -4.06 -24.80 12.07
CA ALA A 13 -5.33 -24.12 12.33
C ALA A 13 -6.56 -24.99 11.98
N ARG A 14 -6.44 -25.84 10.94
CA ARG A 14 -7.47 -26.82 10.60
C ARG A 14 -7.62 -27.87 11.69
N ALA A 15 -6.51 -28.42 12.17
CA ALA A 15 -6.52 -29.43 13.23
C ALA A 15 -7.15 -28.89 14.53
N GLU A 16 -6.86 -27.63 14.89
CA GLU A 16 -7.49 -26.96 16.03
C GLU A 16 -9.00 -26.81 15.85
N LEU A 17 -9.45 -26.39 14.65
CA LEU A 17 -10.87 -26.24 14.32
C LEU A 17 -11.61 -27.58 14.39
N ASP A 18 -10.99 -28.67 13.94
CA ASP A 18 -11.57 -30.01 13.93
C ASP A 18 -11.61 -30.66 15.33
N ALA A 19 -10.75 -30.20 16.26
CA ALA A 19 -10.78 -30.63 17.66
C ALA A 19 -11.93 -30.00 18.48
N LEU A 20 -12.61 -28.97 17.95
CA LEU A 20 -13.69 -28.29 18.65
C LEU A 20 -14.99 -29.12 18.72
N PRO A 21 -15.79 -28.95 19.79
CA PRO A 21 -17.14 -29.53 19.86
C PRO A 21 -17.99 -29.11 18.65
N PRO A 22 -18.90 -29.97 18.13
CA PRO A 22 -19.60 -29.73 16.86
C PRO A 22 -20.38 -28.41 16.78
N ALA A 23 -20.94 -27.93 17.90
CA ALA A 23 -21.62 -26.64 17.96
C ALA A 23 -20.65 -25.46 17.78
N GLN A 24 -19.54 -25.48 18.52
CA GLN A 24 -18.49 -24.45 18.44
C GLN A 24 -17.79 -24.47 17.08
N ARG A 25 -17.49 -25.66 16.54
CA ARG A 25 -16.89 -25.82 15.20
C ARG A 25 -17.72 -25.10 14.12
N ARG A 26 -19.06 -25.24 14.15
CA ARG A 26 -19.96 -24.56 13.20
C ARG A 26 -19.95 -23.04 13.34
N GLU A 27 -19.94 -22.53 14.57
CA GLU A 27 -19.84 -21.08 14.82
C GLU A 27 -18.51 -20.52 14.29
N TRP A 28 -17.41 -21.21 14.57
CA TRP A 28 -16.08 -20.83 14.08
C TRP A 28 -15.97 -20.90 12.56
N ILE A 29 -16.49 -21.95 11.91
CA ILE A 29 -16.53 -22.03 10.44
C ILE A 29 -17.26 -20.82 9.85
N THR A 30 -18.40 -20.46 10.42
CA THR A 30 -19.20 -19.31 9.95
C THR A 30 -18.41 -18.01 10.10
N TYR A 31 -17.82 -17.79 11.29
CA TYR A 31 -17.01 -16.61 11.57
C TYR A 31 -15.80 -16.50 10.63
N LEU A 32 -15.03 -17.57 10.47
CA LEU A 32 -13.83 -17.59 9.62
C LEU A 32 -14.15 -17.33 8.15
N ARG A 33 -15.27 -17.89 7.66
CA ARG A 33 -15.75 -17.66 6.29
C ARG A 33 -16.10 -16.20 6.05
N ASP A 34 -16.80 -15.56 6.99
CA ASP A 34 -17.15 -14.15 6.87
C ASP A 34 -15.90 -13.26 6.94
N ARG A 35 -14.92 -13.62 7.78
CA ARG A 35 -13.63 -12.92 7.82
C ARG A 35 -12.85 -13.06 6.52
N GLN A 36 -12.80 -14.25 5.92
CA GLN A 36 -12.12 -14.47 4.64
C GLN A 36 -12.79 -13.67 3.51
N LYS A 37 -14.12 -13.57 3.47
CA LYS A 37 -14.84 -12.71 2.51
C LYS A 37 -14.46 -11.24 2.67
N VAL A 38 -14.43 -10.74 3.91
CA VAL A 38 -14.03 -9.36 4.20
C VAL A 38 -12.58 -9.12 3.78
N TRP A 39 -11.68 -10.07 4.05
CA TRP A 39 -10.28 -9.94 3.65
C TRP A 39 -10.13 -9.98 2.13
N ALA A 40 -10.81 -10.88 1.42
CA ALA A 40 -10.80 -10.91 -0.04
C ALA A 40 -11.30 -9.58 -0.65
N GLN A 41 -12.35 -8.98 -0.07
CA GLN A 41 -12.85 -7.66 -0.51
C GLN A 41 -11.84 -6.55 -0.26
N LEU A 42 -11.18 -6.54 0.90
CA LEU A 42 -10.16 -5.55 1.21
C LEU A 42 -8.92 -5.72 0.31
N GLN A 43 -8.48 -6.96 0.04
CA GLN A 43 -7.43 -7.25 -0.94
C GLN A 43 -7.76 -6.71 -2.33
N ALA A 44 -8.99 -6.95 -2.81
CA ALA A 44 -9.44 -6.47 -4.11
C ALA A 44 -9.48 -4.93 -4.18
N ARG A 45 -10.00 -4.27 -3.13
CA ARG A 45 -10.03 -2.80 -3.05
C ARG A 45 -8.64 -2.20 -3.02
N THR A 46 -7.71 -2.80 -2.27
CA THR A 46 -6.34 -2.31 -2.22
C THR A 46 -5.62 -2.49 -3.55
N ARG A 47 -5.84 -3.61 -4.26
CA ARG A 47 -5.29 -3.79 -5.61
C ARG A 47 -5.81 -2.70 -6.56
N CYS A 48 -7.10 -2.42 -6.52
CA CYS A 48 -7.68 -1.32 -7.31
C CYS A 48 -7.06 0.04 -6.95
N ALA A 49 -6.85 0.33 -5.67
CA ALA A 49 -6.19 1.57 -5.24
C ALA A 49 -4.74 1.66 -5.77
N VAL A 50 -3.99 0.55 -5.76
CA VAL A 50 -2.63 0.47 -6.31
C VAL A 50 -2.64 0.70 -7.82
N ASP A 51 -3.59 0.12 -8.56
CA ASP A 51 -3.72 0.34 -9.99
C ASP A 51 -3.99 1.82 -10.32
N ILE A 52 -4.82 2.49 -9.51
CA ILE A 52 -5.08 3.94 -9.62
C ILE A 52 -3.80 4.75 -9.35
N LEU A 53 -3.04 4.38 -8.31
CA LEU A 53 -1.77 5.04 -8.00
C LEU A 53 -0.74 4.86 -9.12
N ASN A 54 -0.66 3.67 -9.73
CA ASN A 54 0.22 3.43 -10.87
C ASN A 54 -0.18 4.29 -12.08
N GLN A 55 -1.47 4.37 -12.41
CA GLN A 55 -1.95 5.23 -13.49
C GLN A 55 -1.68 6.72 -13.22
N ALA A 56 -1.86 7.16 -11.97
CA ALA A 56 -1.53 8.53 -11.57
C ALA A 56 -0.02 8.79 -11.69
N ASN A 57 0.82 7.84 -11.27
CA ASN A 57 2.26 7.95 -11.39
C ASN A 57 2.71 8.04 -12.85
N ASP A 58 2.19 7.19 -13.74
CA ASP A 58 2.46 7.25 -15.18
C ASP A 58 2.04 8.60 -15.77
N THR A 59 0.90 9.13 -15.33
CA THR A 59 0.41 10.46 -15.73
C THR A 59 1.38 11.56 -15.30
N LEU A 60 1.85 11.55 -14.05
CA LEU A 60 2.83 12.53 -13.55
C LEU A 60 4.14 12.45 -14.34
N LEU A 61 4.65 11.25 -14.60
CA LEU A 61 5.88 11.04 -15.36
C LEU A 61 5.74 11.50 -16.82
N SER A 62 4.57 11.30 -17.45
CA SER A 62 4.31 11.78 -18.81
C SER A 62 4.32 13.31 -18.94
N GLN A 63 4.03 14.02 -17.84
CA GLN A 63 4.00 15.48 -17.80
C GLN A 63 5.37 16.12 -17.55
N LEU A 64 6.41 15.33 -17.23
CA LEU A 64 7.74 15.84 -16.91
C LEU A 64 8.33 16.67 -18.05
N SER A 65 8.16 16.23 -19.31
CA SER A 65 8.68 16.96 -20.47
C SER A 65 7.89 18.24 -20.80
N LEU A 66 6.71 18.42 -20.20
CA LEU A 66 5.85 19.59 -20.40
C LEU A 66 6.14 20.71 -19.39
N GLN A 67 6.96 20.44 -18.38
CA GLN A 67 7.24 21.43 -17.34
C GLN A 67 8.21 22.50 -17.82
N PRO A 68 7.90 23.79 -17.57
CA PRO A 68 8.64 24.91 -18.15
C PRO A 68 10.02 25.12 -17.51
N ASP A 69 10.23 24.65 -16.28
CA ASP A 69 11.44 24.88 -15.51
C ASP A 69 11.82 23.68 -14.63
N GLU A 70 13.01 23.73 -14.04
CA GLU A 70 13.57 22.65 -13.22
C GLU A 70 12.81 22.45 -11.91
N ALA A 71 12.35 23.54 -11.26
CA ALA A 71 11.63 23.45 -10.00
C ALA A 71 10.28 22.74 -10.18
N SER A 72 9.57 23.03 -11.27
CA SER A 72 8.33 22.36 -11.66
C SER A 72 8.55 20.89 -12.01
N ARG A 73 9.65 20.56 -12.71
CA ARG A 73 10.05 19.15 -12.97
C ARG A 73 10.33 18.39 -11.67
N GLN A 74 11.09 18.99 -10.77
CA GLN A 74 11.39 18.39 -9.48
C GLN A 74 10.11 18.19 -8.64
N ALA A 75 9.19 19.15 -8.64
CA ALA A 75 7.92 19.01 -7.93
C ALA A 75 7.07 17.83 -8.46
N LEU A 76 7.04 17.61 -9.78
CA LEU A 76 6.37 16.45 -10.36
C LEU A 76 7.08 15.13 -10.05
N LEU A 77 8.42 15.10 -10.14
CA LEU A 77 9.21 13.93 -9.72
C LEU A 77 8.95 13.59 -8.25
N ASP A 78 8.82 14.62 -7.41
CA ASP A 78 8.56 14.43 -5.99
C ASP A 78 7.18 13.79 -5.75
N GLN A 79 6.16 14.24 -6.50
CA GLN A 79 4.81 13.68 -6.44
C GLN A 79 4.75 12.26 -7.00
N ALA A 80 5.45 11.99 -8.12
CA ALA A 80 5.55 10.67 -8.72
C ALA A 80 6.20 9.68 -7.73
N THR A 81 7.32 10.08 -7.15
CA THR A 81 8.04 9.29 -6.13
C THR A 81 7.15 8.98 -4.92
N ALA A 82 6.41 9.97 -4.43
CA ALA A 82 5.47 9.75 -3.32
C ALA A 82 4.33 8.78 -3.68
N THR A 83 3.80 8.90 -4.90
CA THR A 83 2.75 8.03 -5.42
C THR A 83 3.21 6.58 -5.49
N ALA A 84 4.44 6.35 -5.97
CA ALA A 84 5.05 5.02 -6.02
C ALA A 84 5.22 4.40 -4.60
N PHE A 85 5.74 5.17 -3.64
CA PHE A 85 5.90 4.69 -2.26
C PHE A 85 4.56 4.30 -1.61
N MET A 86 3.50 5.07 -1.83
CA MET A 86 2.17 4.73 -1.32
C MET A 86 1.63 3.43 -1.93
N GLY A 87 1.86 3.19 -3.22
CA GLY A 87 1.45 1.96 -3.90
C GLY A 87 2.13 0.71 -3.31
N GLU A 88 3.45 0.77 -3.14
CA GLU A 88 4.22 -0.36 -2.59
C GLU A 88 3.89 -0.64 -1.11
N ALA A 89 3.67 0.40 -0.31
CA ALA A 89 3.26 0.25 1.08
C ALA A 89 1.89 -0.42 1.20
N LEU A 90 0.93 -0.04 0.35
CA LEU A 90 -0.41 -0.65 0.29
C LEU A 90 -0.36 -2.13 -0.12
N LEU A 91 0.48 -2.47 -1.11
CA LEU A 91 0.68 -3.87 -1.52
C LEU A 91 1.27 -4.71 -0.39
N SER A 92 2.30 -4.19 0.28
CA SER A 92 2.99 -4.90 1.37
C SER A 92 2.06 -5.16 2.55
N ALA A 93 1.28 -4.17 2.96
CA ALA A 93 0.30 -4.29 4.05
C ALA A 93 -0.74 -5.39 3.78
N VAL A 94 -1.19 -5.53 2.54
CA VAL A 94 -2.22 -6.49 2.15
C VAL A 94 -1.69 -7.90 1.89
N ARG A 95 -0.41 -8.02 1.53
CA ARG A 95 0.31 -9.30 1.48
C ARG A 95 0.68 -9.83 2.87
N GLY A 96 0.56 -9.00 3.91
CA GLY A 96 1.04 -9.33 5.25
C GLY A 96 2.57 -9.33 5.35
N ASP A 97 3.26 -8.69 4.41
CA ASP A 97 4.71 -8.61 4.38
C ASP A 97 5.17 -7.41 5.23
N ALA A 98 5.38 -7.69 6.52
CA ALA A 98 5.78 -6.69 7.50
C ALA A 98 7.19 -6.12 7.22
N GLU A 99 8.10 -6.95 6.70
CA GLU A 99 9.46 -6.54 6.37
C GLU A 99 9.46 -5.59 5.18
N ALA A 100 8.77 -5.95 4.10
CA ALA A 100 8.61 -5.06 2.95
C ALA A 100 7.92 -3.74 3.35
N TYR A 101 6.86 -3.82 4.16
CA TYR A 101 6.19 -2.61 4.64
C TYR A 101 7.13 -1.68 5.43
N ALA A 102 7.94 -2.24 6.33
CA ALA A 102 8.91 -1.48 7.11
C ALA A 102 9.99 -0.83 6.22
N LEU A 103 10.49 -1.57 5.24
CA LEU A 103 11.47 -1.06 4.26
C LEU A 103 10.92 0.11 3.44
N HIS A 104 9.69 -0.02 2.92
CA HIS A 104 9.03 1.06 2.19
C HIS A 104 8.75 2.27 3.06
N ARG A 105 8.39 2.05 4.34
CA ARG A 105 8.17 3.12 5.30
C ARG A 105 9.47 3.88 5.61
N GLU A 106 10.58 3.18 5.85
CA GLU A 106 11.88 3.80 6.09
C GLU A 106 12.37 4.58 4.87
N ALA A 107 12.20 4.03 3.67
CA ALA A 107 12.54 4.72 2.43
C ALA A 107 11.72 6.01 2.24
N TRP A 108 10.42 5.98 2.55
CA TRP A 108 9.56 7.17 2.56
C TRP A 108 10.03 8.21 3.57
N ASP A 109 10.32 7.81 4.81
CA ASP A 109 10.74 8.74 5.86
C ASP A 109 12.08 9.42 5.51
N ARG A 110 13.03 8.69 4.90
CA ARG A 110 14.27 9.27 4.36
C ARG A 110 14.00 10.26 3.23
N TYR A 111 13.18 9.87 2.27
CA TYR A 111 12.81 10.74 1.15
C TYR A 111 12.11 12.03 1.61
N ALA A 112 11.18 11.94 2.56
CA ALA A 112 10.48 13.07 3.15
C ALA A 112 11.43 14.03 3.89
N ALA A 113 12.41 13.49 4.62
CA ALA A 113 13.44 14.29 5.28
C ALA A 113 14.32 15.05 4.27
N THR A 114 14.73 14.39 3.19
CA THR A 114 15.54 15.00 2.13
C THR A 114 14.77 16.12 1.40
N THR A 115 13.52 15.86 1.00
CA THR A 115 12.70 16.88 0.31
C THR A 115 12.29 18.04 1.21
N ALA A 116 12.07 17.81 2.51
CA ALA A 116 11.86 18.90 3.47
C ALA A 116 13.07 19.83 3.57
N ASN A 117 14.28 19.28 3.56
CA ASN A 117 15.52 20.06 3.59
C ASN A 117 15.73 20.87 2.30
N TYR A 118 15.39 20.31 1.13
CA TYR A 118 15.45 21.06 -0.13
C TYR A 118 14.46 22.23 -0.19
N ARG A 119 13.24 22.07 0.35
CA ARG A 119 12.26 23.17 0.42
C ARG A 119 12.67 24.31 1.37
N ILE A 120 13.48 24.01 2.38
CA ILE A 120 14.04 25.03 3.28
C ILE A 120 15.18 25.77 2.57
N ALA A 121 16.11 25.05 1.94
CA ALA A 121 17.24 25.67 1.21
C ALA A 121 16.78 26.55 0.04
N ALA A 122 15.76 26.13 -0.73
CA ALA A 122 15.21 26.91 -1.83
C ALA A 122 14.45 28.18 -1.39
N ARG A 123 14.07 28.29 -0.11
CA ARG A 123 13.47 29.52 0.45
C ARG A 123 14.51 30.54 0.91
N ASP A 124 15.75 30.10 1.15
CA ASP A 124 16.84 30.93 1.64
C ASP A 124 17.75 31.44 0.50
N GLU A 125 17.47 31.11 -0.76
CA GLU A 125 18.18 31.71 -1.90
C GLU A 125 17.76 33.18 -2.04
N PRO A 126 18.72 34.14 -1.98
CA PRO A 126 18.41 35.54 -2.20
C PRO A 126 17.92 35.72 -3.64
N ASP A 127 16.84 36.47 -3.79
CA ASP A 127 16.30 36.86 -5.10
C ASP A 127 17.44 37.50 -5.92
N PRO A 128 17.86 36.89 -7.04
CA PRO A 128 18.95 37.44 -7.86
C PRO A 128 18.59 38.77 -8.53
N MET A 129 17.35 39.25 -8.34
CA MET A 129 16.80 40.49 -8.90
C MET A 129 16.40 41.54 -7.84
N ALA A 130 16.69 41.32 -6.54
CA ALA A 130 16.39 42.27 -5.46
C ALA A 130 17.55 43.23 -5.14
#